data_AF-A0A4V1XFN8-F1
#
_entry.id   AF-A0A4V1XFN8-F1
#
_cell.length_a   1.000
_cell.length_b   1.000
_cell.length_c   1.000
_cell.angle_alpha   90.00
_cell.angle_beta   90.00
_cell.angle_gamma   90.00
#
_symmetry.space_group_name_H-M   'P 1'
#
loop_
_entity.id
_entity.type
_entity.pdbx_description
1 polymer ?
#
loop_
_entity_poly.entity_id
_entity_poly.type
_entity_poly.pdbx_seq_one_letter_code
_entity_poly.pdbx_strand_id
1 'polypeptide(L)'
;MDNDWHCNAAPLGPETFETLARLSQFKITRQRAELWAYRDIKFLTYDGTDQQTYGFDSDDEEGMTAFAVNMSNGAGTSKGKLPDPSSVKRTAKASAIGDECDNNVNIDDCRVCCTISDFPTKWKPRKFRLVKPQDIVPMVVDGEAVKQADICRHYVAISYCWPEQQVDESGIPIEPPRTYQIRDLDGTVRANRALDDILDRAVEFAISCGLRMIWIDQECLPQPGEDSTQEDREYHKLGIQAMDIVYNRALVTAGLLTTQFSHQSQINAMVTMSLFEIHESGTKFRWRGHGLQPPVDDDLTSVLETLAVLICDRWYTRAWVIQEALSAGNRLVLAFRRPEGFSTPWPTLTLTVGNASPQPSTNPTSSYSQVNVAIPVIHFRRIVLTVKYFLGSRFLRNADAFVDPVLLSSQHASATAILTQAEALHPQPAAPLSMSGAPSAYGANHYGPRQTVNIAGAMTLLQTRHCKLDQDRVAIVANMCNFETRLDAFAVAQNCHSLRLGILALALLNGDLSLFPPEAYRLNNGGK
;
A
#
# COMPACT_ATOMS: atom_id res chain seq x y z
N MET A 1 7.09 -4.36 -27.04
CA MET A 1 7.38 -2.92 -26.94
C MET A 1 8.73 -2.79 -26.29
N ASP A 2 9.61 -1.99 -26.87
CA ASP A 2 10.99 -1.84 -26.46
C ASP A 2 11.12 -0.69 -25.48
N ASN A 3 11.87 -0.90 -24.40
CA ASN A 3 12.22 0.15 -23.46
C ASN A 3 13.38 0.99 -23.99
N ASP A 4 13.04 1.89 -24.92
CA ASP A 4 13.99 2.77 -25.61
C ASP A 4 14.22 4.11 -24.89
N TRP A 5 13.94 4.19 -23.58
CA TRP A 5 14.15 5.41 -22.78
C TRP A 5 15.59 5.91 -22.76
N HIS A 6 16.56 4.99 -22.79
CA HIS A 6 17.99 5.30 -22.72
C HIS A 6 18.69 5.32 -24.07
N CYS A 7 17.95 5.05 -25.14
CA CYS A 7 18.52 5.06 -26.48
C CYS A 7 18.74 6.51 -26.94
N ASN A 8 19.93 6.81 -27.45
CA ASN A 8 20.19 8.01 -28.24
C ASN A 8 19.44 7.89 -29.57
N ALA A 9 18.14 8.14 -29.55
CA ALA A 9 17.30 8.01 -30.73
C ALA A 9 17.49 9.22 -31.64
N ALA A 10 17.30 9.00 -32.94
CA ALA A 10 17.26 10.05 -33.95
C ALA A 10 16.20 11.11 -33.58
N PRO A 11 16.36 12.37 -34.05
CA PRO A 11 15.34 13.40 -33.92
C PRO A 11 13.98 12.92 -34.46
N LEU A 12 12.89 13.41 -33.86
CA LEU A 12 11.53 13.06 -34.27
C LEU A 12 11.32 13.42 -35.74
N GLY A 13 10.97 12.42 -36.57
CA GLY A 13 10.72 12.59 -37.99
C GLY A 13 9.21 12.66 -38.31
N PRO A 14 8.84 12.93 -39.59
CA PRO A 14 7.44 12.95 -40.02
C PRO A 14 6.65 11.67 -39.68
N GLU A 15 7.25 10.50 -39.87
CA GLU A 15 6.66 9.18 -39.55
C GLU A 15 6.36 9.02 -38.04
N THR A 16 7.13 9.71 -37.21
CA THR A 16 6.92 9.72 -35.77
C THR A 16 5.61 10.43 -35.41
N PHE A 17 5.30 11.56 -36.07
CA PHE A 17 4.05 12.28 -35.84
C PHE A 17 2.83 11.47 -36.27
N GLU A 18 2.92 10.73 -37.38
CA GLU A 18 1.85 9.84 -37.83
C GLU A 18 1.61 8.70 -36.82
N THR A 19 2.69 8.18 -36.24
CA THR A 19 2.60 7.18 -35.16
C THR A 19 1.96 7.75 -33.90
N LEU A 20 2.35 8.95 -33.46
CA LEU A 20 1.74 9.64 -32.32
C LEU A 20 0.24 9.89 -32.56
N ALA A 21 -0.13 10.32 -33.77
CA ALA A 21 -1.53 10.53 -34.14
C ALA A 21 -2.34 9.23 -34.10
N ARG A 22 -1.80 8.11 -34.59
CA ARG A 22 -2.45 6.79 -34.51
C ARG A 22 -2.66 6.33 -33.07
N LEU A 23 -1.68 6.55 -32.19
CA LEU A 23 -1.81 6.17 -30.77
C LEU A 23 -2.98 6.86 -30.06
N SER A 24 -3.40 8.04 -30.51
CA SER A 24 -4.57 8.73 -29.97
C SER A 24 -5.89 7.95 -30.11
N GLN A 25 -5.95 6.91 -30.96
CA GLN A 25 -7.12 6.06 -31.13
C GLN A 25 -7.31 5.10 -29.95
N PHE A 26 -6.23 4.76 -29.22
CA PHE A 26 -6.23 3.83 -28.10
C PHE A 26 -6.47 4.52 -26.75
N LYS A 27 -7.16 5.67 -26.78
CA LYS A 27 -7.42 6.48 -25.60
C LYS A 27 -8.49 5.85 -24.70
N ILE A 28 -8.24 5.93 -23.40
CA ILE A 28 -9.14 5.52 -22.32
C ILE A 28 -9.36 6.74 -21.43
N THR A 29 -10.61 7.04 -21.09
CA THR A 29 -10.92 8.11 -20.14
C THR A 29 -10.76 7.62 -18.71
N ARG A 30 -10.09 8.41 -17.86
CA ARG A 30 -9.94 8.16 -16.43
C ARG A 30 -11.28 7.92 -15.73
N GLN A 31 -12.34 8.62 -16.14
CA GLN A 31 -13.70 8.41 -15.63
C GLN A 31 -14.13 6.92 -15.59
N ARG A 32 -13.73 6.09 -16.55
CA ARG A 32 -14.05 4.65 -16.53
C ARG A 32 -13.32 3.92 -15.40
N ALA A 33 -12.06 4.27 -15.16
CA ALA A 33 -11.27 3.74 -14.06
C ALA A 33 -11.81 4.22 -12.70
N GLU A 34 -12.30 5.45 -12.62
CA GLU A 34 -13.02 5.97 -11.45
C GLU A 34 -14.28 5.17 -11.20
N LEU A 35 -15.21 5.09 -12.16
CA LEU A 35 -16.42 4.30 -12.04
C LEU A 35 -16.14 2.88 -11.56
N TRP A 36 -15.11 2.24 -12.13
CA TRP A 36 -14.67 0.92 -11.67
C TRP A 36 -14.20 0.92 -10.21
N ALA A 37 -13.33 1.85 -9.80
CA ALA A 37 -12.77 1.90 -8.45
C ALA A 37 -13.82 2.22 -7.38
N TYR A 38 -14.82 3.02 -7.74
CA TYR A 38 -15.91 3.37 -6.85
C TYR A 38 -16.91 2.22 -6.80
N ARG A 39 -17.37 1.70 -7.93
CA ARG A 39 -18.52 0.80 -7.99
C ARG A 39 -18.14 -0.68 -8.04
N ASP A 40 -17.14 -0.99 -8.85
CA ASP A 40 -16.88 -2.35 -9.32
C ASP A 40 -15.74 -3.07 -8.59
N ILE A 41 -15.01 -2.37 -7.72
CA ILE A 41 -13.91 -2.90 -6.94
C ILE A 41 -14.35 -4.10 -6.07
N LYS A 42 -13.48 -5.11 -6.01
CA LYS A 42 -13.64 -6.32 -5.20
C LYS A 42 -12.68 -6.28 -4.01
N PHE A 43 -13.08 -6.87 -2.91
CA PHE A 43 -12.25 -7.02 -1.72
C PHE A 43 -12.20 -8.47 -1.27
N LEU A 44 -11.04 -8.87 -0.77
CA LEU A 44 -10.84 -10.13 -0.06
C LEU A 44 -11.32 -9.97 1.39
N THR A 45 -12.14 -10.90 1.87
CA THR A 45 -12.69 -10.93 3.23
C THR A 45 -12.67 -12.35 3.78
N TYR A 46 -12.77 -12.49 5.10
CA TYR A 46 -12.91 -13.80 5.74
C TYR A 46 -14.20 -14.51 5.28
N ASP A 47 -14.09 -15.79 4.92
CA ASP A 47 -15.26 -16.62 4.60
C ASP A 47 -15.69 -17.44 5.81
N GLY A 48 -16.46 -16.83 6.71
CA GLY A 48 -17.06 -17.51 7.86
C GLY A 48 -18.40 -18.18 7.57
N THR A 49 -18.71 -18.52 6.31
CA THR A 49 -20.01 -19.08 5.93
C THR A 49 -20.11 -20.61 6.04
N ASP A 50 -19.03 -21.28 6.42
CA ASP A 50 -18.99 -22.72 6.57
C ASP A 50 -19.78 -23.21 7.81
N GLN A 51 -20.27 -24.45 7.74
CA GLN A 51 -20.97 -25.06 8.88
C GLN A 51 -20.00 -25.25 10.05
N GLN A 52 -20.26 -24.55 11.15
CA GLN A 52 -19.51 -24.72 12.38
C GLN A 52 -19.76 -26.10 12.98
N THR A 53 -18.70 -26.87 13.22
CA THR A 53 -18.79 -28.18 13.87
C THR A 53 -18.46 -28.00 15.35
N TYR A 54 -19.41 -28.30 16.25
CA TYR A 54 -19.28 -28.03 17.70
C TYR A 54 -19.00 -26.56 18.07
N GLY A 55 -19.38 -25.61 17.21
CA GLY A 55 -19.11 -24.17 17.40
C GLY A 55 -17.71 -23.73 16.96
N PHE A 56 -16.92 -24.63 16.36
CA PHE A 56 -15.63 -24.33 15.75
C PHE A 56 -15.78 -24.20 14.25
N ASP A 57 -15.09 -23.21 13.67
CA ASP A 57 -14.90 -23.15 12.23
C ASP A 57 -13.99 -24.32 11.80
N SER A 58 -14.20 -24.82 10.59
CA SER A 58 -13.32 -25.81 9.96
C SER A 58 -11.85 -25.39 9.90
N ASP A 59 -11.56 -24.09 9.91
CA ASP A 59 -10.20 -23.54 9.95
C ASP A 59 -9.58 -23.51 11.37
N ASP A 60 -10.36 -23.74 12.44
CA ASP A 60 -9.88 -23.73 13.84
C ASP A 60 -9.40 -25.12 14.29
N GLU A 61 -8.36 -25.65 13.62
CA GLU A 61 -7.77 -26.96 13.94
C GLU A 61 -7.22 -27.02 15.37
N GLU A 62 -6.65 -25.92 15.87
CA GLU A 62 -6.08 -25.83 17.21
C GLU A 62 -7.18 -25.86 18.28
N GLY A 63 -8.28 -25.12 18.07
CA GLY A 63 -9.46 -25.16 18.92
C GLY A 63 -10.13 -26.53 18.92
N MET A 64 -10.27 -27.16 17.74
CA MET A 64 -10.78 -28.54 17.63
C MET A 64 -9.88 -29.54 18.35
N THR A 65 -8.56 -29.43 18.20
CA THR A 65 -7.59 -30.32 18.86
C THR A 65 -7.60 -30.13 20.37
N ALA A 66 -7.59 -28.88 20.85
CA ALA A 66 -7.68 -28.58 22.27
C ALA A 66 -8.99 -29.07 22.88
N PHE A 67 -10.11 -28.92 22.17
CA PHE A 67 -11.41 -29.47 22.56
C PHE A 67 -11.39 -31.00 22.63
N ALA A 68 -10.82 -31.67 21.62
CA ALA A 68 -10.68 -33.13 21.59
C ALA A 68 -9.78 -33.65 22.72
N VAL A 69 -8.68 -32.97 23.02
CA VAL A 69 -7.79 -33.28 24.15
C VAL A 69 -8.51 -33.11 25.49
N ASN A 70 -9.28 -32.02 25.67
CA ASN A 70 -10.06 -31.80 26.89
C ASN A 70 -11.17 -32.86 27.08
N MET A 71 -11.81 -33.28 25.99
CA MET A 71 -12.79 -34.38 26.01
C MET A 71 -12.12 -35.71 26.37
N SER A 72 -10.91 -35.96 25.87
CA SER A 72 -10.15 -37.19 26.14
C SER A 72 -9.59 -37.26 27.57
N ASN A 73 -9.24 -36.11 28.17
CA ASN A 73 -8.67 -36.02 29.51
C ASN A 73 -9.73 -36.03 30.64
N GLY A 74 -11.01 -36.23 30.33
CA GLY A 74 -12.05 -36.43 31.34
C GLY A 74 -12.42 -35.20 32.18
N ALA A 75 -12.04 -33.98 31.76
CA ALA A 75 -12.42 -32.72 32.42
C ALA A 75 -13.90 -32.33 32.19
N GLY A 76 -14.75 -33.31 31.88
CA GLY A 76 -16.15 -33.16 31.50
C GLY A 76 -17.11 -33.11 32.68
N THR A 77 -16.83 -32.38 33.77
CA THR A 77 -17.86 -32.02 34.76
C THR A 77 -17.50 -30.75 35.55
N SER A 78 -17.47 -29.59 34.90
CA SER A 78 -17.81 -28.32 35.57
C SER A 78 -18.20 -27.24 34.56
N LYS A 79 -19.52 -27.10 34.34
CA LYS A 79 -20.22 -25.87 33.91
C LYS A 79 -19.44 -24.92 32.97
N GLY A 80 -19.06 -25.39 31.79
CA GLY A 80 -18.85 -24.50 30.63
C GLY A 80 -20.14 -24.46 29.83
N LYS A 81 -20.90 -23.37 29.91
CA LYS A 81 -22.09 -23.14 29.07
C LYS A 81 -21.66 -23.31 27.60
N LEU A 82 -22.37 -24.15 26.83
CA LEU A 82 -22.32 -24.06 25.36
C LEU A 82 -22.60 -22.60 24.96
N PRO A 83 -21.87 -22.01 24.00
CA PRO A 83 -22.27 -20.73 23.44
C PRO A 83 -23.66 -20.88 22.84
N ASP A 84 -24.59 -20.07 23.33
CA ASP A 84 -25.94 -20.01 22.79
C ASP A 84 -25.88 -19.39 21.38
N PRO A 85 -26.32 -20.09 20.32
CA PRO A 85 -26.32 -19.54 18.97
C PRO A 85 -27.28 -18.34 18.79
N SER A 86 -28.07 -17.99 19.82
CA SER A 86 -29.09 -16.94 19.74
C SER A 86 -28.70 -15.57 20.35
N SER A 87 -27.48 -15.39 20.89
CA SER A 87 -27.14 -14.17 21.64
C SER A 87 -26.40 -13.05 20.87
N VAL A 88 -26.38 -13.05 19.53
CA VAL A 88 -25.91 -11.88 18.76
C VAL A 88 -27.09 -11.27 17.99
N LYS A 89 -28.04 -10.70 18.72
CA LYS A 89 -28.94 -9.67 18.17
C LYS A 89 -28.45 -8.32 18.67
N ARG A 90 -27.64 -7.61 17.86
CA ARG A 90 -27.46 -6.16 18.05
C ARG A 90 -28.64 -5.46 17.40
N THR A 91 -29.43 -4.79 18.21
CA THR A 91 -30.51 -3.90 17.81
C THR A 91 -29.93 -2.73 17.01
N ALA A 92 -30.25 -2.66 15.72
CA ALA A 92 -30.06 -1.45 14.92
C ALA A 92 -31.00 -0.36 15.46
N LYS A 93 -30.45 0.64 16.16
CA LYS A 93 -31.16 1.91 16.38
C LYS A 93 -30.78 2.82 15.21
N ALA A 94 -31.73 3.01 14.30
CA ALA A 94 -31.67 4.09 13.33
C ALA A 94 -31.79 5.42 14.09
N SER A 95 -30.73 6.23 14.11
CA SER A 95 -30.83 7.65 14.43
C SER A 95 -30.66 8.46 13.16
N ALA A 96 -31.56 9.42 12.99
CA ALA A 96 -31.70 10.26 11.83
C ALA A 96 -30.81 11.51 11.90
N ILE A 97 -30.46 12.02 10.70
CA ILE A 97 -30.11 13.41 10.35
C ILE A 97 -28.72 13.92 10.76
N GLY A 98 -28.01 14.48 9.76
CA GLY A 98 -27.03 15.55 9.95
C GLY A 98 -25.89 15.53 8.95
N ASP A 99 -26.03 16.29 7.85
CA ASP A 99 -24.91 16.75 7.03
C ASP A 99 -23.88 17.46 7.93
N GLU A 100 -22.72 16.86 8.14
CA GLU A 100 -21.45 17.58 8.33
C GLU A 100 -20.28 16.59 8.18
N CYS A 101 -19.31 17.00 7.37
CA CYS A 101 -18.14 16.25 6.95
C CYS A 101 -17.16 16.02 8.11
N ASP A 102 -17.35 14.93 8.87
CA ASP A 102 -16.47 14.63 10.00
C ASP A 102 -15.58 13.39 9.79
N ASN A 103 -14.30 13.55 10.11
CA ASN A 103 -13.24 12.53 10.04
C ASN A 103 -13.37 11.46 11.15
N ASN A 104 -14.58 11.22 11.64
CA ASN A 104 -14.90 10.45 12.83
C ASN A 104 -15.96 9.36 12.58
N VAL A 105 -15.93 8.73 11.40
CA VAL A 105 -16.84 7.63 11.10
C VAL A 105 -16.32 6.36 11.78
N ASN A 106 -17.03 5.90 12.81
CA ASN A 106 -16.83 4.59 13.42
C ASN A 106 -17.04 3.50 12.36
N ILE A 107 -16.09 2.58 12.20
CA ILE A 107 -16.19 1.46 11.23
C ILE A 107 -17.47 0.65 11.47
N ASP A 108 -17.92 0.54 12.71
CA ASP A 108 -19.14 -0.18 13.07
C ASP A 108 -20.43 0.51 12.58
N ASP A 109 -20.37 1.80 12.22
CA ASP A 109 -21.49 2.56 11.64
C ASP A 109 -21.47 2.51 10.10
N CYS A 110 -20.46 1.91 9.49
CA CYS A 110 -20.37 1.76 8.04
C CYS A 110 -21.27 0.62 7.54
N ARG A 111 -22.24 0.96 6.66
CA ARG A 111 -23.22 0.03 6.08
C ARG A 111 -22.62 -1.19 5.37
N VAL A 112 -21.43 -1.05 4.79
CA VAL A 112 -20.74 -2.18 4.16
C VAL A 112 -20.01 -2.99 5.23
N CYS A 113 -19.20 -2.35 6.07
CA CYS A 113 -18.36 -3.04 7.05
C CYS A 113 -19.16 -3.86 8.05
N CYS A 114 -20.34 -3.39 8.46
CA CYS A 114 -21.19 -4.10 9.42
C CYS A 114 -21.72 -5.44 8.91
N THR A 115 -21.69 -5.68 7.59
CA THR A 115 -22.10 -6.95 6.97
C THR A 115 -20.94 -7.91 6.74
N ILE A 116 -19.71 -7.43 6.85
CA ILE A 116 -18.50 -8.24 6.70
C ILE A 116 -18.08 -8.75 8.07
N SER A 117 -17.74 -10.04 8.16
CA SER A 117 -17.25 -10.66 9.38
C SER A 117 -15.86 -10.15 9.75
N ASP A 118 -15.58 -10.05 11.05
CA ASP A 118 -14.23 -9.83 11.55
C ASP A 118 -13.31 -11.00 11.15
N PHE A 119 -12.03 -10.71 10.89
CA PHE A 119 -11.03 -11.75 10.79
C PHE A 119 -10.84 -12.42 12.16
N PRO A 120 -10.68 -13.76 12.22
CA PRO A 120 -10.43 -14.43 13.48
C PRO A 120 -9.08 -14.01 14.06
N THR A 121 -9.06 -13.75 15.36
CA THR A 121 -7.84 -13.34 16.09
C THR A 121 -7.20 -14.50 16.86
N LYS A 122 -7.89 -15.64 16.95
CA LYS A 122 -7.47 -16.81 17.73
C LYS A 122 -6.85 -17.92 16.89
N TRP A 123 -7.12 -17.94 15.60
CA TRP A 123 -6.59 -18.92 14.65
C TRP A 123 -6.29 -18.23 13.32
N LYS A 124 -5.58 -18.95 12.45
CA LYS A 124 -5.19 -18.51 11.13
C LYS A 124 -6.34 -18.74 10.14
N PRO A 125 -6.95 -17.70 9.53
CA PRO A 125 -7.96 -17.92 8.50
C PRO A 125 -7.30 -18.48 7.24
N ARG A 126 -7.86 -19.57 6.70
CA ARG A 126 -7.42 -20.18 5.43
C ARG A 126 -8.48 -20.06 4.34
N LYS A 127 -9.71 -19.69 4.71
CA LYS A 127 -10.83 -19.50 3.80
C LYS A 127 -11.21 -18.03 3.68
N PHE A 128 -11.26 -17.59 2.44
CA PHE A 128 -11.59 -16.22 2.08
C PHE A 128 -12.65 -16.20 0.99
N ARG A 129 -13.27 -15.04 0.84
CA ARG A 129 -14.20 -14.78 -0.26
C ARG A 129 -14.01 -13.38 -0.81
N LEU A 130 -14.26 -13.23 -2.10
CA LEU A 130 -14.39 -11.92 -2.71
C LEU A 130 -15.77 -11.34 -2.41
N VAL A 131 -15.80 -10.05 -2.11
CA VAL A 131 -17.05 -9.28 -1.98
C VAL A 131 -16.97 -8.04 -2.84
N LYS A 132 -18.11 -7.66 -3.39
CA LYS A 132 -18.30 -6.38 -4.09
C LYS A 132 -19.21 -5.52 -3.23
N PRO A 133 -18.79 -4.33 -2.76
CA PRO A 133 -19.62 -3.50 -1.89
C PRO A 133 -20.99 -3.16 -2.47
N GLN A 134 -21.08 -3.02 -3.80
CA GLN A 134 -22.33 -2.73 -4.51
C GLN A 134 -23.38 -3.84 -4.34
N ASP A 135 -22.94 -5.10 -4.19
CA ASP A 135 -23.85 -6.24 -4.04
C ASP A 135 -24.40 -6.33 -2.61
N ILE A 136 -23.73 -5.67 -1.65
CA ILE A 136 -24.12 -5.61 -0.24
C ILE A 136 -25.09 -4.46 0.01
N VAL A 137 -24.73 -3.26 -0.49
CA VAL A 137 -25.55 -2.05 -0.37
C VAL A 137 -25.87 -1.57 -1.78
N PRO A 138 -27.08 -1.88 -2.30
CA PRO A 138 -27.50 -1.44 -3.62
C PRO A 138 -27.42 0.09 -3.75
N MET A 139 -27.10 0.59 -4.95
CA MET A 139 -26.94 2.04 -5.20
C MET A 139 -28.24 2.86 -5.07
N VAL A 140 -29.36 2.23 -4.75
CA VAL A 140 -30.61 2.89 -4.41
C VAL A 140 -31.04 2.38 -3.04
N VAL A 141 -31.03 3.27 -2.05
CA VAL A 141 -31.58 2.99 -0.72
C VAL A 141 -32.70 3.98 -0.49
N ASP A 142 -33.91 3.50 -0.21
CA ASP A 142 -35.10 4.32 0.06
C ASP A 142 -35.46 5.34 -1.03
N GLY A 143 -35.15 5.02 -2.31
CA GLY A 143 -35.46 5.87 -3.46
C GLY A 143 -34.43 6.98 -3.75
N GLU A 144 -33.37 7.10 -2.95
CA GLU A 144 -32.25 8.00 -3.22
C GLU A 144 -31.07 7.27 -3.84
N ALA A 145 -30.45 7.88 -4.86
CA ALA A 145 -29.24 7.38 -5.47
C ALA A 145 -28.06 7.58 -4.51
N VAL A 146 -27.43 6.47 -4.11
CA VAL A 146 -26.16 6.44 -3.37
C VAL A 146 -25.12 7.18 -4.21
N LYS A 147 -24.52 8.22 -3.65
CA LYS A 147 -23.52 9.01 -4.38
C LYS A 147 -22.31 8.09 -4.63
N GLN A 148 -21.64 8.27 -5.76
CA GLN A 148 -20.43 7.50 -6.10
C GLN A 148 -19.33 7.59 -5.01
N ALA A 149 -19.39 8.61 -4.16
CA ALA A 149 -18.51 8.80 -3.00
C ALA A 149 -18.80 7.87 -1.79
N ASP A 150 -19.94 7.16 -1.77
CA ASP A 150 -20.41 6.42 -0.59
C ASP A 150 -19.93 4.97 -0.53
N ILE A 151 -19.17 4.48 -1.53
CA ILE A 151 -18.56 3.15 -1.41
C ILE A 151 -17.47 3.16 -0.33
N CYS A 152 -17.52 2.13 0.51
CA CYS A 152 -16.68 1.99 1.70
C CYS A 152 -15.17 2.11 1.41
N ARG A 153 -14.53 3.00 2.16
CA ARG A 153 -13.07 3.22 2.15
C ARG A 153 -12.31 2.43 3.22
N HIS A 154 -13.01 1.73 4.11
CA HIS A 154 -12.41 1.00 5.25
C HIS A 154 -11.82 -0.34 4.80
N TYR A 155 -10.76 -0.27 4.01
CA TYR A 155 -9.97 -1.42 3.60
C TYR A 155 -8.48 -1.09 3.64
N VAL A 156 -7.67 -2.12 3.72
CA VAL A 156 -6.23 -2.03 3.49
C VAL A 156 -5.91 -2.37 2.04
N ALA A 157 -5.10 -1.55 1.38
CA ALA A 157 -4.48 -1.92 0.10
C ALA A 157 -3.08 -2.49 0.36
N ILE A 158 -2.79 -3.66 -0.21
CA ILE A 158 -1.53 -4.38 0.00
C ILE A 158 -0.64 -4.24 -1.23
N SER A 159 0.51 -3.62 -1.02
CA SER A 159 1.57 -3.46 -2.02
C SER A 159 2.71 -4.42 -1.70
N TYR A 160 3.12 -5.26 -2.65
CA TYR A 160 4.23 -6.18 -2.48
C TYR A 160 4.89 -6.55 -3.81
N CYS A 161 6.10 -7.10 -3.73
CA CYS A 161 6.77 -7.64 -4.90
C CYS A 161 6.33 -9.07 -5.16
N TRP A 162 5.69 -9.29 -6.30
CA TRP A 162 5.33 -10.64 -6.73
C TRP A 162 6.58 -11.52 -6.74
N PRO A 163 6.53 -12.73 -6.17
CA PRO A 163 7.67 -13.63 -6.17
C PRO A 163 8.10 -13.92 -7.61
N GLU A 164 9.41 -14.00 -7.84
CA GLU A 164 9.90 -14.58 -9.08
C GLU A 164 9.60 -16.08 -9.09
N GLN A 165 9.36 -16.63 -10.28
CA GLN A 165 9.19 -18.07 -10.43
C GLN A 165 10.49 -18.74 -9.99
N GLN A 166 10.43 -19.50 -8.90
CA GLN A 166 11.55 -20.30 -8.47
C GLN A 166 11.66 -21.53 -9.37
N VAL A 167 12.90 -21.96 -9.64
CA VAL A 167 13.20 -23.19 -10.38
C VAL A 167 14.14 -24.04 -9.54
N ASP A 168 14.00 -25.36 -9.63
CA ASP A 168 14.92 -26.30 -8.99
C ASP A 168 16.25 -26.42 -9.75
N GLU A 169 17.16 -27.26 -9.24
CA GLU A 169 18.48 -27.49 -9.87
C GLU A 169 18.37 -28.03 -11.31
N SER A 170 17.24 -28.64 -11.65
CA SER A 170 16.89 -29.15 -12.99
C SER A 170 16.17 -28.13 -13.87
N GLY A 171 15.92 -26.90 -13.38
CA GLY A 171 15.19 -25.86 -14.10
C GLY A 171 13.67 -26.03 -14.10
N ILE A 172 13.14 -26.96 -13.30
CA ILE A 172 11.68 -27.18 -13.18
C ILE A 172 11.11 -26.13 -12.23
N PRO A 173 10.00 -25.46 -12.59
CA PRO A 173 9.35 -24.50 -11.71
C PRO A 173 8.97 -25.11 -10.36
N ILE A 174 9.44 -24.52 -9.27
CA ILE A 174 9.00 -24.82 -7.92
C ILE A 174 7.73 -24.03 -7.67
N GLU A 175 6.63 -24.73 -7.38
CA GLU A 175 5.39 -24.09 -6.98
C GLU A 175 5.39 -23.90 -5.45
N PRO A 176 5.43 -22.66 -4.95
CA PRO A 176 5.30 -22.40 -3.54
C PRO A 176 3.90 -22.79 -3.05
N PRO A 177 3.75 -23.15 -1.76
CA PRO A 177 2.47 -23.59 -1.23
C PRO A 177 1.41 -22.50 -1.37
N ARG A 178 0.25 -22.92 -1.88
CA ARG A 178 -0.99 -22.14 -2.02
C ARG A 178 -2.10 -22.94 -1.38
N THR A 179 -2.15 -22.93 -0.05
CA THR A 179 -3.02 -23.82 0.72
C THR A 179 -4.38 -23.22 1.04
N TYR A 180 -4.61 -21.95 0.67
CA TYR A 180 -5.79 -21.20 1.07
C TYR A 180 -6.85 -21.24 -0.02
N GLN A 181 -8.10 -21.15 0.41
CA GLN A 181 -9.24 -21.21 -0.48
C GLN A 181 -9.87 -19.82 -0.60
N ILE A 182 -10.18 -19.44 -1.84
CA ILE A 182 -10.84 -18.19 -2.17
C ILE A 182 -12.11 -18.51 -2.95
N ARG A 183 -13.25 -18.11 -2.41
CA ARG A 183 -14.55 -18.13 -3.09
C ARG A 183 -14.73 -16.85 -3.90
N ASP A 184 -14.83 -16.96 -5.21
CA ASP A 184 -15.13 -15.84 -6.11
C ASP A 184 -16.62 -15.46 -6.03
N LEU A 185 -17.01 -14.36 -6.69
CA LEU A 185 -18.38 -13.80 -6.63
C LEU A 185 -19.45 -14.72 -7.23
N ASP A 186 -19.06 -15.60 -8.15
CA ASP A 186 -19.91 -16.62 -8.77
C ASP A 186 -20.09 -17.87 -7.89
N GLY A 187 -19.42 -17.91 -6.73
CA GLY A 187 -19.40 -19.04 -5.82
C GLY A 187 -18.32 -20.08 -6.13
N THR A 188 -17.55 -19.92 -7.21
CA THR A 188 -16.46 -20.82 -7.55
C THR A 188 -15.36 -20.72 -6.50
N VAL A 189 -14.88 -21.86 -6.00
CA VAL A 189 -13.78 -21.92 -5.05
C VAL A 189 -12.49 -22.28 -5.78
N ARG A 190 -11.44 -21.49 -5.55
CA ARG A 190 -10.11 -21.69 -6.13
C ARG A 190 -9.02 -21.57 -5.06
N ALA A 191 -7.83 -22.05 -5.39
CA ALA A 191 -6.64 -21.76 -4.59
C ALA A 191 -6.29 -20.26 -4.65
N ASN A 192 -5.61 -19.78 -3.61
CA ASN A 192 -5.00 -18.46 -3.61
C ASN A 192 -3.93 -18.32 -4.70
N ARG A 193 -3.84 -17.13 -5.30
CA ARG A 193 -2.83 -16.74 -6.28
C ARG A 193 -1.62 -16.10 -5.59
N ALA A 194 -1.87 -15.19 -4.64
CA ALA A 194 -0.89 -14.65 -3.72
C ALA A 194 -0.36 -15.77 -2.82
N LEU A 195 0.91 -15.68 -2.40
CA LEU A 195 1.49 -16.67 -1.50
C LEU A 195 0.79 -16.68 -0.13
N ASP A 196 0.79 -17.84 0.54
CA ASP A 196 0.25 -17.97 1.90
C ASP A 196 0.86 -16.91 2.85
N ASP A 197 2.19 -16.68 2.81
CA ASP A 197 2.88 -15.64 3.59
C ASP A 197 2.33 -14.22 3.34
N ILE A 198 1.97 -13.91 2.09
CA ILE A 198 1.44 -12.59 1.75
C ILE A 198 0.04 -12.42 2.34
N LEU A 199 -0.80 -13.46 2.26
CA LEU A 199 -2.13 -13.44 2.86
C LEU A 199 -2.06 -13.34 4.38
N ASP A 200 -1.16 -14.09 5.02
CA ASP A 200 -0.95 -14.03 6.46
C ASP A 200 -0.61 -12.63 6.94
N ARG A 201 0.38 -12.03 6.28
CA ARG A 201 0.84 -10.67 6.59
C ARG A 201 -0.24 -9.64 6.34
N ALA A 202 -1.02 -9.80 5.26
CA ALA A 202 -2.12 -8.90 4.95
C ALA A 202 -3.25 -8.99 6.00
N VAL A 203 -3.63 -10.21 6.40
CA VAL A 203 -4.66 -10.43 7.43
C VAL A 203 -4.21 -9.87 8.77
N GLU A 204 -2.99 -10.18 9.22
CA GLU A 204 -2.51 -9.65 10.49
C GLU A 204 -2.45 -8.13 10.48
N PHE A 205 -1.97 -7.53 9.38
CA PHE A 205 -1.97 -6.09 9.26
C PHE A 205 -3.39 -5.52 9.29
N ALA A 206 -4.35 -6.13 8.59
CA ALA A 206 -5.75 -5.72 8.62
C ALA A 206 -6.35 -5.81 10.03
N ILE A 207 -6.09 -6.90 10.77
CA ILE A 207 -6.48 -7.07 12.17
C ILE A 207 -5.90 -5.95 13.04
N SER A 208 -4.62 -5.62 12.86
CA SER A 208 -3.95 -4.55 13.62
C SER A 208 -4.56 -3.16 13.38
N CYS A 209 -5.22 -2.98 12.22
CA CYS A 209 -5.93 -1.76 11.86
C CYS A 209 -7.44 -1.81 12.20
N GLY A 210 -7.97 -2.94 12.68
CA GLY A 210 -9.41 -3.14 12.85
C GLY A 210 -10.19 -3.18 11.52
N LEU A 211 -9.56 -3.62 10.43
CA LEU A 211 -10.16 -3.65 9.09
C LEU A 211 -10.54 -5.08 8.68
N ARG A 212 -11.69 -5.18 7.98
CA ARG A 212 -12.30 -6.45 7.57
C ARG A 212 -12.14 -6.73 6.06
N MET A 213 -11.65 -5.75 5.31
CA MET A 213 -11.52 -5.81 3.86
C MET A 213 -10.07 -5.56 3.45
N ILE A 214 -9.57 -6.41 2.57
CA ILE A 214 -8.22 -6.37 2.04
C ILE A 214 -8.30 -6.26 0.52
N TRP A 215 -7.52 -5.37 -0.06
CA TRP A 215 -7.33 -5.28 -1.50
C TRP A 215 -5.91 -5.76 -1.86
N ILE A 216 -5.83 -6.81 -2.66
CA ILE A 216 -4.59 -7.35 -3.23
C ILE A 216 -4.81 -7.49 -4.74
N ASP A 217 -3.94 -6.91 -5.55
CA ASP A 217 -4.04 -6.92 -7.01
C ASP A 217 -4.25 -8.33 -7.60
N GLN A 218 -3.44 -9.31 -7.17
CA GLN A 218 -3.53 -10.70 -7.65
C GLN A 218 -4.88 -11.37 -7.36
N GLU A 219 -5.50 -11.03 -6.23
CA GLU A 219 -6.73 -11.68 -5.76
C GLU A 219 -8.00 -10.94 -6.17
N CYS A 220 -7.96 -9.62 -6.11
CA CYS A 220 -9.11 -8.77 -6.35
C CYS A 220 -9.30 -8.44 -7.85
N LEU A 221 -8.26 -8.60 -8.66
CA LEU A 221 -8.35 -8.52 -10.11
C LEU A 221 -8.30 -9.93 -10.74
N PRO A 222 -9.04 -10.18 -11.83
CA PRO A 222 -8.79 -11.32 -12.68
C PRO A 222 -7.35 -11.26 -13.21
N GLN A 223 -6.73 -12.43 -13.37
CA GLN A 223 -5.38 -12.59 -13.91
C GLN A 223 -5.50 -13.31 -15.27
N PRO A 224 -5.94 -12.61 -16.32
CA PRO A 224 -6.35 -13.26 -17.56
C PRO A 224 -5.16 -13.91 -18.27
N GLY A 225 -5.33 -15.18 -18.65
CA GLY A 225 -4.43 -15.95 -19.52
C GLY A 225 -4.91 -15.98 -20.97
N GLU A 226 -4.47 -16.96 -21.76
CA GLU A 226 -4.89 -17.13 -23.16
C GLU A 226 -6.39 -17.43 -23.29
N ASP A 227 -6.91 -18.32 -22.43
CA ASP A 227 -8.31 -18.78 -22.48
C ASP A 227 -9.30 -17.85 -21.74
N SER A 228 -8.82 -16.73 -21.18
CA SER A 228 -9.68 -15.83 -20.41
C SER A 228 -10.64 -15.03 -21.29
N THR A 229 -11.85 -14.80 -20.76
CA THR A 229 -12.92 -14.08 -21.45
C THR A 229 -12.52 -12.63 -21.76
N GLN A 230 -13.17 -12.03 -22.76
CA GLN A 230 -12.96 -10.61 -23.05
C GLN A 230 -13.38 -9.71 -21.87
N GLU A 231 -14.37 -10.12 -21.09
CA GLU A 231 -14.82 -9.41 -19.90
C GLU A 231 -13.73 -9.37 -18.82
N ASP A 232 -13.07 -10.50 -18.55
CA ASP A 232 -11.95 -10.55 -17.61
C ASP A 232 -10.79 -9.67 -18.04
N ARG A 233 -10.48 -9.64 -19.34
CA ARG A 233 -9.43 -8.79 -19.91
C ARG A 233 -9.75 -7.31 -19.77
N GLU A 234 -10.99 -6.91 -20.07
CA GLU A 234 -11.42 -5.51 -19.91
C GLU A 234 -11.50 -5.10 -18.44
N TYR A 235 -11.95 -5.99 -17.55
CA TYR A 235 -11.99 -5.73 -16.12
C TYR A 235 -10.57 -5.58 -15.55
N HIS A 236 -9.65 -6.46 -15.92
CA HIS A 236 -8.23 -6.37 -15.54
C HIS A 236 -7.62 -5.05 -16.01
N LYS A 237 -7.84 -4.69 -17.28
CA LYS A 237 -7.37 -3.43 -17.87
C LYS A 237 -7.92 -2.20 -17.14
N LEU A 238 -9.20 -2.18 -16.78
CA LEU A 238 -9.77 -1.10 -15.97
C LEU A 238 -9.15 -1.04 -14.57
N GLY A 239 -8.89 -2.20 -13.95
CA GLY A 239 -8.20 -2.28 -12.66
C GLY A 239 -6.79 -1.70 -12.70
N ILE A 240 -5.99 -2.06 -13.71
CA ILE A 240 -4.64 -1.50 -13.95
C ILE A 240 -4.67 0.02 -14.05
N GLN A 241 -5.65 0.55 -14.79
CA GLN A 241 -5.84 1.98 -14.89
C GLN A 241 -6.23 2.53 -13.50
N ALA A 242 -7.15 1.90 -12.78
CA ALA A 242 -7.64 2.41 -11.52
C ALA A 242 -6.69 2.31 -10.31
N MET A 243 -5.49 1.71 -10.45
CA MET A 243 -4.56 1.47 -9.33
C MET A 243 -4.29 2.72 -8.50
N ASP A 244 -4.12 3.89 -9.11
CA ASP A 244 -3.92 5.13 -8.36
C ASP A 244 -5.09 5.50 -7.45
N ILE A 245 -6.30 5.22 -7.92
CA ILE A 245 -7.53 5.53 -7.20
C ILE A 245 -7.70 4.54 -6.04
N VAL A 246 -7.40 3.25 -6.25
CA VAL A 246 -7.47 2.22 -5.21
C VAL A 246 -6.54 2.58 -4.03
N TYR A 247 -5.24 2.74 -4.29
CA TYR A 247 -4.28 3.02 -3.22
C TYR A 247 -4.50 4.38 -2.57
N ASN A 248 -5.03 5.36 -3.30
CA ASN A 248 -5.41 6.63 -2.71
C ASN A 248 -6.64 6.53 -1.83
N ARG A 249 -7.64 5.71 -2.19
CA ARG A 249 -8.89 5.59 -1.42
C ARG A 249 -8.77 4.71 -0.19
N ALA A 250 -7.84 3.76 -0.17
CA ALA A 250 -7.63 2.88 0.96
C ALA A 250 -7.45 3.69 2.25
N LEU A 251 -8.06 3.21 3.34
CA LEU A 251 -7.90 3.84 4.66
C LEU A 251 -6.41 3.81 5.04
N VAL A 252 -5.75 2.69 4.76
CA VAL A 252 -4.31 2.47 4.94
C VAL A 252 -3.75 1.62 3.81
N THR A 253 -2.50 1.86 3.43
CA THR A 253 -1.77 1.03 2.47
C THR A 253 -0.58 0.40 3.16
N ALA A 254 -0.43 -0.91 3.07
CA ALA A 254 0.74 -1.63 3.60
C ALA A 254 1.69 -1.99 2.45
N GLY A 255 2.94 -1.51 2.54
CA GLY A 255 4.05 -2.02 1.74
C GLY A 255 4.69 -3.21 2.47
N LEU A 256 4.45 -4.42 1.98
CA LEU A 256 5.03 -5.64 2.57
C LEU A 256 6.47 -5.79 2.12
N LEU A 257 7.39 -5.45 3.04
CA LEU A 257 8.82 -5.52 2.79
C LEU A 257 9.36 -6.93 2.98
N THR A 258 10.46 -7.24 2.31
CA THR A 258 11.20 -8.49 2.48
C THR A 258 12.28 -8.41 3.56
N THR A 259 12.73 -7.19 3.85
CA THR A 259 13.71 -6.86 4.88
C THR A 259 13.22 -7.34 6.23
N GLN A 260 14.14 -7.98 6.96
CA GLN A 260 13.92 -8.48 8.30
C GLN A 260 14.88 -7.77 9.26
N PHE A 261 14.43 -7.62 10.50
CA PHE A 261 15.32 -7.20 11.59
C PHE A 261 16.19 -8.37 12.03
N SER A 262 17.48 -8.15 12.22
CA SER A 262 18.42 -9.16 12.71
C SER A 262 18.43 -9.24 14.24
N HIS A 263 18.13 -8.13 14.92
CA HIS A 263 18.22 -8.03 16.39
C HIS A 263 17.11 -7.17 16.99
N GLN A 264 16.67 -7.50 18.21
CA GLN A 264 15.64 -6.74 18.93
C GLN A 264 16.04 -5.27 19.15
N SER A 265 17.34 -5.00 19.29
CA SER A 265 17.89 -3.65 19.39
C SER A 265 17.52 -2.78 18.20
N GLN A 266 17.44 -3.34 16.99
CA GLN A 266 17.05 -2.59 15.79
C GLN A 266 15.59 -2.15 15.86
N ILE A 267 14.67 -3.03 16.27
CA ILE A 267 13.26 -2.67 16.45
C ILE A 267 13.13 -1.58 17.53
N ASN A 268 13.79 -1.78 18.68
CA ASN A 268 13.77 -0.83 19.78
C ASN A 268 14.30 0.54 19.33
N ALA A 269 15.44 0.56 18.63
CA ALA A 269 16.06 1.79 18.12
C ALA A 269 15.16 2.51 17.12
N MET A 270 14.51 1.79 16.19
CA MET A 270 13.56 2.39 15.25
C MET A 270 12.37 3.02 15.97
N VAL A 271 11.80 2.33 16.97
CA VAL A 271 10.71 2.87 17.80
C VAL A 271 11.17 4.10 18.57
N THR A 272 12.31 4.02 19.27
CA THR A 272 12.91 5.14 20.00
C THR A 272 13.11 6.34 19.08
N MET A 273 13.77 6.18 17.92
CA MET A 273 14.00 7.29 16.99
C MET A 273 12.71 7.91 16.42
N SER A 274 11.62 7.14 16.33
CA SER A 274 10.32 7.63 15.85
C SER A 274 9.57 8.53 16.85
N LEU A 275 9.94 8.47 18.13
CA LEU A 275 9.31 9.24 19.21
C LEU A 275 9.89 10.65 19.38
N PHE A 276 10.81 11.05 18.52
CA PHE A 276 11.33 12.43 18.48
C PHE A 276 10.43 13.34 17.65
N GLU A 277 9.88 14.38 18.28
CA GLU A 277 9.23 15.45 17.52
C GLU A 277 10.25 16.46 17.01
N ILE A 278 10.05 16.86 15.76
CA ILE A 278 10.85 17.86 15.07
C ILE A 278 10.07 19.16 15.11
N HIS A 279 10.65 20.19 15.71
CA HIS A 279 10.09 21.53 15.68
C HIS A 279 10.11 22.07 14.25
N GLU A 280 9.15 22.93 13.87
CA GLU A 280 9.03 23.47 12.50
C GLU A 280 10.31 24.15 11.97
N SER A 281 11.17 24.62 12.86
CA SER A 281 12.47 25.22 12.52
C SER A 281 13.55 24.20 12.12
N GLY A 282 13.29 22.89 12.20
CA GLY A 282 14.24 21.81 11.89
C GLY A 282 15.44 21.69 12.84
N THR A 283 15.58 22.60 13.82
CA THR A 283 16.77 22.77 14.66
C THR A 283 16.56 22.36 16.11
N LYS A 284 15.32 22.04 16.52
CA LYS A 284 14.98 21.62 17.88
C LYS A 284 14.20 20.32 17.84
N PHE A 285 14.62 19.37 18.68
CA PHE A 285 13.98 18.08 18.82
C PHE A 285 13.43 17.93 20.24
N ARG A 286 12.22 17.36 20.35
CA ARG A 286 11.59 17.07 21.63
C ARG A 286 11.38 15.57 21.78
N TRP A 287 11.92 14.99 22.84
CA TRP A 287 11.67 13.61 23.22
C TRP A 287 10.24 13.44 23.76
N ARG A 288 9.46 12.50 23.20
CA ARG A 288 8.09 12.17 23.65
C ARG A 288 7.96 10.78 24.30
N GLY A 289 9.03 10.02 24.45
CA GLY A 289 8.97 8.70 25.08
C GLY A 289 8.86 8.78 26.61
N HIS A 290 7.67 9.15 27.10
CA HIS A 290 7.35 9.11 28.52
C HIS A 290 7.54 7.68 29.06
N GLY A 291 8.47 7.51 30.00
CA GLY A 291 8.79 6.20 30.60
C GLY A 291 9.77 5.34 29.80
N LEU A 292 10.26 5.80 28.65
CA LEU A 292 11.30 5.14 27.86
C LEU A 292 12.65 5.83 28.02
N GLN A 293 13.73 5.06 27.92
CA GLN A 293 15.08 5.62 27.92
C GLN A 293 15.30 6.49 26.66
N PRO A 294 15.96 7.65 26.79
CA PRO A 294 16.43 8.41 25.63
C PRO A 294 17.37 7.56 24.76
N PRO A 295 17.50 7.87 23.46
CA PRO A 295 18.38 7.12 22.58
C PRO A 295 19.83 7.19 23.04
N VAL A 296 20.50 6.05 22.94
CA VAL A 296 21.94 5.92 23.17
C VAL A 296 22.69 5.79 21.84
N ASP A 297 24.02 5.91 21.85
CA ASP A 297 24.82 5.85 20.61
C ASP A 297 24.66 4.52 19.86
N ASP A 298 24.36 3.41 20.55
CA ASP A 298 24.10 2.11 19.93
C ASP A 298 22.78 2.07 19.13
N ASP A 299 21.79 2.92 19.49
CA ASP A 299 20.55 3.04 18.73
C ASP A 299 20.81 3.66 17.36
N LEU A 300 21.74 4.63 17.29
CA LEU A 300 22.12 5.26 16.03
C LEU A 300 22.71 4.24 15.05
N THR A 301 23.63 3.40 15.55
CA THR A 301 24.25 2.33 14.76
C THR A 301 23.19 1.32 14.30
N SER A 302 22.31 0.88 15.20
CA SER A 302 21.25 -0.09 14.90
C SER A 302 20.27 0.42 13.84
N VAL A 303 19.93 1.72 13.87
CA VAL A 303 19.08 2.34 12.84
C VAL A 303 19.82 2.47 11.51
N LEU A 304 21.09 2.87 11.50
CA LEU A 304 21.88 2.96 10.26
C LEU A 304 22.03 1.60 9.57
N GLU A 305 22.29 0.53 10.32
CA GLU A 305 22.32 -0.83 9.79
C GLU A 305 20.97 -1.24 9.18
N THR A 306 19.87 -0.94 9.89
CA THR A 306 18.51 -1.21 9.38
C THR A 306 18.25 -0.46 8.08
N LEU A 307 18.59 0.84 8.02
CA LEU A 307 18.42 1.66 6.83
C LEU A 307 19.29 1.17 5.66
N ALA A 308 20.52 0.71 5.93
CA ALA A 308 21.42 0.18 4.91
C ALA A 308 20.88 -1.08 4.22
N VAL A 309 20.17 -1.94 4.96
CA VAL A 309 19.47 -3.09 4.36
C VAL A 309 18.20 -2.65 3.65
N LEU A 310 17.43 -1.75 4.26
CA LEU A 310 16.14 -1.29 3.74
C LEU A 310 16.24 -0.57 2.38
N ILE A 311 17.29 0.23 2.15
CA ILE A 311 17.50 0.92 0.86
C ILE A 311 17.70 -0.07 -0.31
N CYS A 312 18.07 -1.31 -0.01
CA CYS A 312 18.25 -2.39 -0.96
C CYS A 312 17.04 -3.32 -1.06
N ASP A 313 15.94 -3.06 -0.34
CA ASP A 313 14.77 -3.93 -0.34
C ASP A 313 14.16 -4.03 -1.74
N ARG A 314 13.81 -5.26 -2.14
CA ARG A 314 13.20 -5.56 -3.45
C ARG A 314 11.91 -4.78 -3.69
N TRP A 315 11.18 -4.39 -2.64
CA TRP A 315 10.02 -3.52 -2.75
C TRP A 315 10.33 -2.23 -3.52
N TYR A 316 11.48 -1.60 -3.22
CA TYR A 316 11.91 -0.38 -3.91
C TYR A 316 12.43 -0.61 -5.32
N THR A 317 12.50 -1.83 -5.83
CA THR A 317 12.99 -2.03 -7.21
C THR A 317 11.85 -2.08 -8.23
N ARG A 318 10.58 -2.26 -7.84
CA ARG A 318 9.46 -2.37 -8.80
C ARG A 318 8.86 -1.02 -9.20
N ALA A 319 8.49 -0.93 -10.48
CA ALA A 319 7.84 0.24 -11.08
C ALA A 319 6.42 0.47 -10.55
N TRP A 320 5.64 -0.59 -10.31
CA TRP A 320 4.30 -0.45 -9.74
C TRP A 320 4.34 0.15 -8.33
N VAL A 321 5.26 -0.33 -7.49
CA VAL A 321 5.42 0.11 -6.10
C VAL A 321 5.58 1.62 -5.95
N ILE A 322 6.32 2.29 -6.84
CA ILE A 322 6.50 3.76 -6.71
C ILE A 322 5.17 4.51 -6.90
N GLN A 323 4.30 4.05 -7.81
CA GLN A 323 2.97 4.62 -8.00
C GLN A 323 2.08 4.34 -6.79
N GLU A 324 2.12 3.13 -6.24
CA GLU A 324 1.35 2.73 -5.07
C GLU A 324 1.73 3.58 -3.85
N ALA A 325 3.03 3.75 -3.62
CA ALA A 325 3.59 4.59 -2.56
C ALA A 325 3.16 6.06 -2.69
N LEU A 326 3.29 6.64 -3.90
CA LEU A 326 2.85 8.01 -4.17
C LEU A 326 1.34 8.19 -3.97
N SER A 327 0.55 7.20 -4.39
CA SER A 327 -0.91 7.26 -4.31
C SER A 327 -1.43 7.14 -2.88
N ALA A 328 -0.77 6.30 -2.07
CA ALA A 328 -1.03 6.15 -0.63
C ALA A 328 -0.61 7.40 0.16
N GLY A 329 0.49 8.04 -0.21
CA GLY A 329 1.01 9.23 0.48
C GLY A 329 1.27 8.95 1.96
N ASN A 330 0.76 9.80 2.86
CA ASN A 330 0.94 9.63 4.31
C ASN A 330 0.19 8.42 4.90
N ARG A 331 -0.70 7.76 4.15
CA ARG A 331 -1.38 6.53 4.54
C ARG A 331 -0.54 5.27 4.28
N LEU A 332 0.66 5.42 3.71
CA LEU A 332 1.59 4.30 3.52
C LEU A 332 2.22 3.87 4.85
N VAL A 333 2.23 2.56 5.07
CA VAL A 333 2.87 1.91 6.21
C VAL A 333 3.85 0.87 5.70
N LEU A 334 5.08 0.94 6.18
CA LEU A 334 6.14 -0.02 5.90
C LEU A 334 5.96 -1.21 6.86
N ALA A 335 5.50 -2.34 6.33
CA ALA A 335 5.27 -3.55 7.11
C ALA A 335 6.42 -4.54 6.90
N PHE A 336 7.24 -4.71 7.93
CA PHE A 336 8.39 -5.62 7.96
C PHE A 336 7.96 -6.96 8.50
N ARG A 337 8.59 -8.04 8.03
CA ARG A 337 8.42 -9.34 8.66
C ARG A 337 9.09 -9.34 10.03
N ARG A 338 8.36 -9.76 11.05
CA ARG A 338 8.86 -9.96 12.40
C ARG A 338 9.53 -11.34 12.49
N PRO A 339 10.78 -11.42 12.97
CA PRO A 339 11.41 -12.70 13.26
C PRO A 339 10.84 -13.34 14.54
N GLU A 340 10.86 -14.66 14.60
CA GLU A 340 10.40 -15.41 15.76
C GLU A 340 11.21 -15.05 17.03
N GLY A 341 10.53 -14.95 18.17
CA GLY A 341 11.15 -14.64 19.47
C GLY A 341 11.42 -13.16 19.74
N PHE A 342 11.18 -12.28 18.77
CA PHE A 342 11.30 -10.83 18.98
C PHE A 342 10.04 -10.33 19.68
N SER A 343 10.18 -9.31 20.53
CA SER A 343 9.08 -8.60 21.19
C SER A 343 8.79 -7.28 20.48
N THR A 344 7.54 -6.83 20.46
CA THR A 344 7.21 -5.45 20.06
C THR A 344 6.99 -4.65 21.33
N PRO A 345 7.92 -3.75 21.70
CA PRO A 345 7.91 -3.11 23.01
C PRO A 345 6.87 -1.98 23.07
N TRP A 346 5.57 -2.29 23.21
CA TRP A 346 4.44 -1.33 23.36
C TRP A 346 3.74 -0.96 22.04
N PRO A 347 2.45 -0.50 22.08
CA PRO A 347 1.46 -0.83 21.07
C PRO A 347 1.95 -0.32 19.72
N THR A 348 2.19 -1.27 18.82
CA THR A 348 2.46 -1.15 17.40
C THR A 348 2.07 0.23 16.91
N LEU A 349 3.05 1.16 16.85
CA LEU A 349 2.91 2.58 16.46
C LEU A 349 1.46 2.87 16.10
N THR A 350 0.61 3.12 17.13
CA THR A 350 -0.85 3.03 16.99
C THR A 350 -1.20 3.68 15.68
N LEU A 351 -1.69 2.88 14.73
CA LEU A 351 -2.08 3.36 13.43
C LEU A 351 -3.30 4.25 13.68
N THR A 352 -3.07 5.49 14.11
CA THR A 352 -4.05 6.56 14.13
C THR A 352 -4.26 6.92 12.68
N VAL A 353 -5.05 6.10 12.01
CA VAL A 353 -5.51 6.39 10.66
C VAL A 353 -6.60 7.46 10.78
N GLY A 354 -6.17 8.70 10.98
CA GLY A 354 -7.05 9.81 11.35
C GLY A 354 -7.37 9.87 12.85
N ASN A 355 -8.19 10.86 13.23
CA ASN A 355 -8.67 11.04 14.62
C ASN A 355 -9.62 9.93 15.08
N ALA A 356 -10.11 9.10 14.16
CA ALA A 356 -10.83 7.89 14.47
C ALA A 356 -9.82 6.75 14.67
N SER A 357 -9.60 6.36 15.93
CA SER A 357 -9.09 5.02 16.23
C SER A 357 -10.27 4.07 16.02
N PRO A 358 -10.27 3.20 14.99
CA PRO A 358 -11.09 2.01 15.06
C PRO A 358 -10.57 1.21 16.25
N GLN A 359 -11.26 1.31 17.38
CA GLN A 359 -11.04 0.42 18.50
C GLN A 359 -11.35 -0.98 17.95
N PRO A 360 -10.39 -1.93 17.93
CA PRO A 360 -10.74 -3.29 17.60
C PRO A 360 -11.85 -3.72 18.58
N SER A 361 -12.91 -4.36 18.07
CA SER A 361 -14.07 -4.81 18.84
C SER A 361 -13.70 -5.74 20.01
N THR A 362 -12.45 -6.22 20.02
CA THR A 362 -11.84 -7.02 21.07
C THR A 362 -10.36 -6.61 21.26
N ASN A 363 -9.89 -6.57 22.51
CA ASN A 363 -8.48 -6.33 22.83
C ASN A 363 -7.58 -7.28 22.01
N PRO A 364 -6.55 -6.80 21.30
CA PRO A 364 -5.64 -7.64 20.52
C PRO A 364 -4.61 -8.30 21.45
N THR A 365 -5.08 -9.07 22.44
CA THR A 365 -4.24 -10.04 23.18
C THR A 365 -4.17 -11.36 22.42
N SER A 366 -4.00 -11.27 21.10
CA SER A 366 -3.94 -12.42 20.20
C SER A 366 -2.53 -13.00 20.23
N SER A 367 -2.40 -14.32 20.42
CA SER A 367 -1.14 -15.04 20.24
C SER A 367 -0.64 -14.98 18.78
N TYR A 368 -1.49 -14.58 17.82
CA TYR A 368 -1.22 -14.45 16.39
C TYR A 368 -0.67 -13.07 15.97
N SER A 369 -0.49 -12.11 16.89
CA SER A 369 0.09 -10.78 16.61
C SER A 369 1.63 -10.82 16.39
N GLN A 370 2.12 -11.69 15.52
CA GLN A 370 3.54 -12.08 15.47
C GLN A 370 4.26 -11.91 14.13
N VAL A 371 3.61 -11.53 13.04
CA VAL A 371 4.23 -11.54 11.70
C VAL A 371 4.68 -10.15 11.23
N ASN A 372 4.10 -9.04 11.71
CA ASN A 372 4.50 -7.70 11.22
C ASN A 372 5.05 -6.74 12.29
N VAL A 373 6.12 -6.01 11.93
CA VAL A 373 6.49 -4.73 12.54
C VAL A 373 6.09 -3.63 11.56
N ALA A 374 5.25 -2.68 11.98
CA ALA A 374 4.68 -1.66 11.11
C ALA A 374 5.24 -0.27 11.42
N ILE A 375 5.75 0.44 10.40
CA ILE A 375 6.28 1.80 10.51
C ILE A 375 5.58 2.69 9.49
N PRO A 376 4.63 3.56 9.90
CA PRO A 376 4.08 4.60 9.05
C PRO A 376 5.16 5.45 8.37
N VAL A 377 4.96 5.82 7.11
CA VAL A 377 5.96 6.59 6.34
C VAL A 377 6.30 7.94 6.99
N ILE A 378 5.35 8.53 7.72
CA ILE A 378 5.56 9.73 8.52
C ILE A 378 6.59 9.51 9.64
N HIS A 379 6.57 8.34 10.27
CA HIS A 379 7.53 7.95 11.30
C HIS A 379 8.87 7.58 10.68
N PHE A 380 8.87 6.91 9.51
CA PHE A 380 10.10 6.67 8.75
C PHE A 380 10.85 7.97 8.43
N ARG A 381 10.15 8.97 7.87
CA ARG A 381 10.73 10.30 7.58
C ARG A 381 11.31 10.96 8.83
N ARG A 382 10.58 10.86 9.95
CA ARG A 382 11.01 11.38 11.24
C ARG A 382 12.26 10.66 11.76
N ILE A 383 12.33 9.33 11.66
CA ILE A 383 13.52 8.55 12.01
C ILE A 383 14.73 9.04 11.22
N VAL A 384 14.62 9.16 9.89
CA VAL A 384 15.72 9.63 9.04
C VAL A 384 16.21 11.02 9.45
N LEU A 385 15.30 11.95 9.72
CA LEU A 385 15.64 13.31 10.16
C LEU A 385 16.31 13.33 11.55
N THR A 386 15.77 12.56 12.49
CA THR A 386 16.34 12.40 13.84
C THR A 386 17.77 11.84 13.78
N VAL A 387 17.98 10.82 12.96
CA VAL A 387 19.29 10.19 12.75
C VAL A 387 20.29 11.18 12.13
N LYS A 388 19.88 11.97 11.12
CA LYS A 388 20.72 13.04 10.56
C LYS A 388 21.17 14.04 11.62
N TYR A 389 20.26 14.46 12.50
CA TYR A 389 20.57 15.39 13.57
C TYR A 389 21.59 14.82 14.57
N PHE A 390 21.39 13.57 15.02
CA PHE A 390 22.32 12.91 15.94
C PHE A 390 23.67 12.62 15.30
N LEU A 391 23.71 12.25 14.02
CA LEU A 391 24.95 12.03 13.27
C LEU A 391 25.80 13.31 13.22
N GLY A 392 25.18 14.45 12.88
CA GLY A 392 25.88 15.74 12.87
C GLY A 392 26.38 16.15 14.26
N SER A 393 25.57 15.92 15.31
CA SER A 393 25.95 16.19 16.70
C SER A 393 27.13 15.32 17.17
N ARG A 394 27.13 14.03 16.79
CA ARG A 394 28.21 13.08 17.10
C ARG A 394 29.51 13.44 16.38
N PHE A 395 29.43 13.85 15.12
CA PHE A 395 30.59 14.29 14.35
C PHE A 395 31.31 15.46 15.04
N LEU A 396 30.55 16.48 15.47
CA LEU A 396 31.10 17.63 16.20
C LEU A 396 31.77 17.20 17.52
N ARG A 397 31.09 16.38 18.35
CA ARG A 397 31.67 15.89 19.62
C ARG A 397 32.95 15.07 19.43
N ASN A 398 32.99 14.22 18.41
CA ASN A 398 34.13 13.33 18.17
C ASN A 398 35.31 14.05 17.50
N ALA A 399 35.05 15.11 16.71
CA ALA A 399 36.09 15.99 16.20
C ALA A 399 36.82 16.70 17.36
N ASP A 400 36.10 17.07 18.41
CA ASP A 400 36.68 17.67 19.63
C ASP A 400 37.44 16.65 20.50
N ALA A 401 37.20 15.35 20.32
CA ALA A 401 37.71 14.28 21.19
C ALA A 401 38.98 13.55 20.68
N PHE A 402 39.71 14.13 19.72
CA PHE A 402 40.97 13.57 19.16
C PHE A 402 40.88 12.14 18.56
N VAL A 403 39.73 11.79 17.96
CA VAL A 403 39.59 10.57 17.15
C VAL A 403 40.33 10.73 15.81
N ASP A 404 40.84 9.64 15.22
CA ASP A 404 41.46 9.65 13.87
C ASP A 404 40.54 10.36 12.84
N PRO A 405 40.95 11.50 12.28
CA PRO A 405 40.13 12.28 11.36
C PRO A 405 39.75 11.54 10.07
N VAL A 406 40.59 10.62 9.59
CA VAL A 406 40.36 9.86 8.35
C VAL A 406 39.29 8.78 8.57
N LEU A 407 39.37 8.07 9.69
CA LEU A 407 38.35 7.08 10.04
C LEU A 407 37.00 7.76 10.34
N LEU A 408 37.01 8.87 11.08
CA LEU A 408 35.79 9.62 11.40
C LEU A 408 35.10 10.18 10.14
N SER A 409 35.88 10.73 9.20
CA SER A 409 35.34 11.27 7.94
C SER A 409 34.77 10.19 7.03
N SER A 410 35.41 9.02 6.92
CA SER A 410 34.91 7.90 6.10
C SER A 410 33.62 7.29 6.65
N GLN A 411 33.54 7.06 7.97
CA GLN A 411 32.31 6.58 8.62
C GLN A 411 31.17 7.58 8.48
N HIS A 412 31.45 8.88 8.69
CA HIS A 412 30.45 9.93 8.51
C HIS A 412 29.96 10.01 7.05
N ALA A 413 30.85 9.88 6.06
CA ALA A 413 30.49 9.87 4.65
C ALA A 413 29.58 8.68 4.30
N SER A 414 29.90 7.48 4.79
CA SER A 414 29.07 6.28 4.59
C SER A 414 27.67 6.45 5.20
N ALA A 415 27.59 6.88 6.47
CA ALA A 415 26.31 7.13 7.13
C ALA A 415 25.48 8.22 6.43
N THR A 416 26.13 9.28 5.95
CA THR A 416 25.47 10.36 5.17
C THR A 416 24.91 9.83 3.85
N ALA A 417 25.64 8.95 3.16
CA ALA A 417 25.18 8.33 1.92
C ALA A 417 23.96 7.44 2.14
N ILE A 418 23.95 6.63 3.21
CA ILE A 418 22.79 5.81 3.60
C ILE A 418 21.58 6.71 3.88
N LEU A 419 21.75 7.79 4.65
CA LEU A 419 20.64 8.69 5.00
C LEU A 419 20.09 9.46 3.79
N THR A 420 20.96 9.82 2.85
CA THR A 420 20.55 10.47 1.60
C THR A 420 19.69 9.53 0.77
N GLN A 421 20.11 8.27 0.64
CA GLN A 421 19.34 7.25 -0.08
C GLN A 421 18.02 6.93 0.64
N ALA A 422 18.05 6.78 1.97
CA ALA A 422 16.85 6.52 2.77
C ALA A 422 15.82 7.65 2.66
N GLU A 423 16.25 8.92 2.67
CA GLU A 423 15.38 10.06 2.45
C GLU A 423 14.75 10.05 1.04
N ALA A 424 15.53 9.68 0.03
CA ALA A 424 15.06 9.59 -1.36
C ALA A 424 13.99 8.49 -1.57
N LEU A 425 13.90 7.49 -0.69
CA LEU A 425 12.84 6.49 -0.74
C LEU A 425 11.45 7.09 -0.53
N HIS A 426 11.34 8.06 0.40
CA HIS A 426 10.08 8.68 0.83
C HIS A 426 10.25 10.17 1.11
N PRO A 427 10.51 11.00 0.09
CA PRO A 427 10.77 12.43 0.28
C PRO A 427 9.59 13.11 0.97
N GLN A 428 9.86 14.13 1.80
CA GLN A 428 8.79 14.98 2.31
C GLN A 428 8.14 15.73 1.14
N PRO A 429 6.80 15.75 1.05
CA PRO A 429 6.14 16.61 0.09
C PRO A 429 6.52 18.06 0.38
N ALA A 430 7.03 18.78 -0.62
CA ALA A 430 7.17 20.22 -0.49
C ALA A 430 5.77 20.79 -0.15
N ALA A 431 5.70 21.68 0.86
CA ALA A 431 4.45 22.36 1.16
C ALA A 431 3.93 22.99 -0.15
N PRO A 432 2.68 22.75 -0.55
CA PRO A 432 2.18 23.31 -1.79
C PRO A 432 2.35 24.83 -1.72
N LEU A 433 3.08 25.41 -2.67
CA LEU A 433 2.95 26.83 -2.96
C LEU A 433 1.46 27.07 -3.14
N SER A 434 0.86 27.89 -2.29
CA SER A 434 -0.56 28.22 -2.29
C SER A 434 -1.03 28.54 -3.72
N MET A 435 -1.56 27.53 -4.42
CA MET A 435 -2.17 27.68 -5.73
C MET A 435 -3.63 27.99 -5.51
N SER A 436 -3.88 29.22 -5.04
CA SER A 436 -5.18 29.85 -5.13
C SER A 436 -5.50 30.07 -6.62
N GLY A 437 -6.16 29.11 -7.28
CA GLY A 437 -6.68 29.32 -8.63
C GLY A 437 -6.74 28.13 -9.59
N ALA A 438 -6.28 26.93 -9.24
CA ALA A 438 -6.52 25.77 -10.11
C ALA A 438 -7.98 25.31 -9.95
N PRO A 439 -8.75 25.11 -11.05
CA PRO A 439 -10.10 24.58 -10.96
C PRO A 439 -10.04 23.20 -10.30
N SER A 440 -10.66 23.10 -9.13
CA SER A 440 -10.76 21.86 -8.37
C SER A 440 -11.47 20.81 -9.23
N ALA A 441 -10.70 19.88 -9.81
CA ALA A 441 -11.25 18.69 -10.42
C ALA A 441 -12.07 17.93 -9.35
N TYR A 442 -13.26 17.48 -9.75
CA TYR A 442 -14.18 16.68 -8.93
C TYR A 442 -13.46 15.40 -8.43
N GLY A 443 -12.83 15.49 -7.26
CA GLY A 443 -12.00 14.43 -6.69
C GLY A 443 -11.12 14.92 -5.54
N ALA A 444 -10.68 16.19 -5.59
CA ALA A 444 -9.88 16.80 -4.51
C ALA A 444 -10.67 16.97 -3.19
N ASN A 445 -11.99 17.12 -3.25
CA ASN A 445 -12.81 17.44 -2.08
C ASN A 445 -13.09 16.26 -1.12
N HIS A 446 -12.79 15.01 -1.48
CA HIS A 446 -13.31 13.87 -0.70
C HIS A 446 -12.24 12.98 -0.01
N TYR A 447 -10.97 13.01 -0.44
CA TYR A 447 -9.96 12.00 -0.01
C TYR A 447 -8.57 12.54 0.39
N GLY A 448 -8.43 13.87 0.40
CA GLY A 448 -7.17 14.60 0.64
C GLY A 448 -6.34 14.79 -0.65
N PRO A 449 -5.41 15.77 -0.69
CA PRO A 449 -4.57 16.00 -1.85
C PRO A 449 -3.66 14.78 -2.09
N ARG A 450 -3.89 14.06 -3.19
CA ARG A 450 -3.01 12.99 -3.67
C ARG A 450 -1.71 13.61 -4.17
N GLN A 451 -0.57 13.05 -3.79
CA GLN A 451 0.70 13.44 -4.37
C GLN A 451 0.76 12.97 -5.83
N THR A 452 0.94 13.91 -6.75
CA THR A 452 1.12 13.66 -8.17
C THR A 452 2.45 14.24 -8.63
N VAL A 453 2.93 13.79 -9.78
CA VAL A 453 4.12 14.33 -10.43
C VAL A 453 3.78 14.68 -11.87
N ASN A 454 4.55 15.57 -12.50
CA ASN A 454 4.47 15.69 -13.96
C ASN A 454 5.19 14.51 -14.62
N ILE A 455 5.05 14.38 -15.94
CA ILE A 455 5.59 13.23 -16.67
C ILE A 455 7.11 13.14 -16.59
N ALA A 456 7.84 14.26 -16.58
CA ALA A 456 9.29 14.27 -16.37
C ALA A 456 9.68 13.71 -14.99
N GLY A 457 8.93 14.07 -13.94
CA GLY A 457 9.09 13.52 -12.60
C GLY A 457 8.75 12.04 -12.54
N ALA A 458 7.68 11.60 -13.20
CA ALA A 458 7.33 10.18 -13.30
C ALA A 458 8.43 9.37 -13.99
N MET A 459 8.97 9.86 -15.10
CA MET A 459 10.09 9.24 -15.81
C MET A 459 11.34 9.16 -14.95
N THR A 460 11.68 10.23 -14.23
CA THR A 460 12.84 10.26 -13.31
C THR A 460 12.71 9.19 -12.22
N LEU A 461 11.53 9.06 -11.63
CA LEU A 461 11.26 8.07 -10.59
C LEU A 461 11.28 6.63 -11.11
N LEU A 462 10.88 6.42 -12.36
CA LEU A 462 10.82 5.09 -12.99
C LEU A 462 12.13 4.63 -13.62
N GLN A 463 13.11 5.53 -13.75
CA GLN A 463 14.39 5.28 -14.41
C GLN A 463 15.15 4.10 -13.80
N THR A 464 15.13 3.97 -12.48
CA THR A 464 15.85 2.93 -11.74
C THR A 464 14.97 1.73 -11.37
N ARG A 465 13.73 1.68 -11.85
CA ARG A 465 12.74 0.69 -11.43
C ARG A 465 12.53 -0.37 -12.49
N HIS A 466 12.51 -1.63 -12.08
CA HIS A 466 12.18 -2.78 -12.91
C HIS A 466 10.67 -2.85 -13.16
N CYS A 467 10.30 -3.12 -14.40
CA CYS A 467 8.93 -3.36 -14.82
C CYS A 467 8.91 -4.67 -15.60
N LYS A 468 8.11 -5.67 -15.15
CA LYS A 468 8.08 -6.99 -15.81
C LYS A 468 7.64 -6.88 -17.26
N LEU A 469 6.66 -6.02 -17.52
CA LEU A 469 6.16 -5.68 -18.84
C LEU A 469 6.38 -4.19 -19.06
N ASP A 470 7.21 -3.80 -20.02
CA ASP A 470 7.53 -2.39 -20.23
C ASP A 470 6.31 -1.54 -20.63
N GLN A 471 5.30 -2.15 -21.26
CA GLN A 471 4.06 -1.45 -21.58
C GLN A 471 3.29 -0.95 -20.36
N ASP A 472 3.44 -1.60 -19.19
CA ASP A 472 2.77 -1.17 -17.96
C ASP A 472 3.21 0.23 -17.55
N ARG A 473 4.43 0.66 -17.93
CA ARG A 473 4.94 2.00 -17.65
C ARG A 473 4.04 3.10 -18.22
N VAL A 474 3.32 2.83 -19.32
CA VAL A 474 2.33 3.77 -19.87
C VAL A 474 1.19 4.01 -18.87
N ALA A 475 0.65 2.95 -18.28
CA ALA A 475 -0.39 3.05 -17.27
C ALA A 475 0.13 3.64 -15.95
N ILE A 476 1.31 3.20 -15.49
CA ILE A 476 1.96 3.68 -14.27
C ILE A 476 2.19 5.20 -14.34
N VAL A 477 2.71 5.70 -15.47
CA VAL A 477 2.92 7.14 -15.68
C VAL A 477 1.59 7.89 -15.68
N ALA A 478 0.58 7.42 -16.42
CA ALA A 478 -0.75 8.05 -16.43
C ALA A 478 -1.34 8.15 -15.02
N ASN A 479 -1.16 7.09 -14.22
CA ASN A 479 -1.57 7.01 -12.83
C ASN A 479 -0.81 8.05 -12.00
N MET A 480 0.52 8.04 -11.98
CA MET A 480 1.37 8.98 -11.22
C MET A 480 1.09 10.46 -11.56
N CYS A 481 0.81 10.76 -12.83
CA CYS A 481 0.52 12.11 -13.29
C CYS A 481 -0.94 12.54 -13.14
N ASN A 482 -1.80 11.63 -12.66
CA ASN A 482 -3.23 11.87 -12.55
C ASN A 482 -3.86 12.31 -13.89
N PHE A 483 -3.40 11.72 -14.99
CA PHE A 483 -3.89 12.05 -16.32
C PHE A 483 -5.34 11.62 -16.53
N GLU A 484 -6.09 12.50 -17.18
CA GLU A 484 -7.51 12.31 -17.52
C GLU A 484 -7.64 11.46 -18.78
N THR A 485 -6.83 11.78 -19.80
CA THR A 485 -6.71 10.94 -20.99
C THR A 485 -5.59 9.94 -20.77
N ARG A 486 -5.91 8.65 -20.88
CA ARG A 486 -4.95 7.57 -20.70
C ARG A 486 -4.85 6.77 -21.97
N LEU A 487 -3.86 5.88 -22.06
CA LEU A 487 -3.69 4.99 -23.18
C LEU A 487 -3.85 3.53 -22.73
N ASP A 488 -4.47 2.73 -23.58
CA ASP A 488 -4.47 1.28 -23.46
C ASP A 488 -3.04 0.75 -23.65
N ALA A 489 -2.37 0.39 -22.57
CA ALA A 489 -1.00 -0.12 -22.58
C ALA A 489 -0.84 -1.33 -23.51
N PHE A 490 -1.82 -2.23 -23.59
CA PHE A 490 -1.75 -3.42 -24.43
C PHE A 490 -1.89 -3.05 -25.92
N ALA A 491 -2.89 -2.23 -26.26
CA ALA A 491 -3.06 -1.79 -27.65
C ALA A 491 -1.88 -0.93 -28.13
N VAL A 492 -1.33 -0.07 -27.25
CA VAL A 492 -0.10 0.68 -27.53
C VAL A 492 1.06 -0.28 -27.82
N ALA A 493 1.27 -1.31 -27.00
CA ALA A 493 2.36 -2.26 -27.18
C ALA A 493 2.25 -3.08 -28.49
N GLN A 494 1.03 -3.34 -28.96
CA GLN A 494 0.78 -4.03 -30.23
C GLN A 494 0.98 -3.14 -31.46
N ASN A 495 0.79 -1.82 -31.32
CA ASN A 495 0.78 -0.89 -32.45
C ASN A 495 1.97 0.09 -32.44
N CYS A 496 2.78 0.08 -31.39
CA CYS A 496 3.97 0.90 -31.24
C CYS A 496 5.07 0.14 -30.53
N HIS A 497 6.22 0.05 -31.20
CA HIS A 497 7.39 -0.63 -30.65
C HIS A 497 8.18 0.24 -29.67
N SER A 498 7.94 1.56 -29.59
CA SER A 498 8.74 2.50 -28.77
C SER A 498 8.00 3.00 -27.55
N LEU A 499 8.49 2.64 -26.35
CA LEU A 499 7.94 3.15 -25.08
C LEU A 499 8.01 4.68 -25.03
N ARG A 500 9.11 5.27 -25.50
CA ARG A 500 9.28 6.73 -25.56
C ARG A 500 8.15 7.40 -26.34
N LEU A 501 7.74 6.83 -27.49
CA LEU A 501 6.63 7.38 -28.27
C LEU A 501 5.27 7.20 -27.57
N GLY A 502 5.06 6.07 -26.87
CA GLY A 502 3.87 5.86 -26.04
C GLY A 502 3.74 6.92 -24.93
N ILE A 503 4.83 7.18 -24.21
CA ILE A 503 4.90 8.19 -23.16
C ILE A 503 4.75 9.62 -23.72
N LEU A 504 5.38 9.92 -24.86
CA LEU A 504 5.23 11.22 -25.52
C LEU A 504 3.79 11.46 -26.00
N ALA A 505 3.14 10.45 -26.59
CA ALA A 505 1.72 10.54 -26.97
C ALA A 505 0.85 10.83 -25.74
N LEU A 506 1.11 10.13 -24.63
CA LEU A 506 0.40 10.33 -23.38
C LEU A 506 0.58 11.76 -22.83
N ALA A 507 1.81 12.32 -22.88
CA ALA A 507 2.10 13.69 -22.49
C ALA A 507 1.30 14.70 -23.33
N LEU A 508 1.36 14.56 -24.66
CA LEU A 508 0.68 15.46 -25.60
C LEU A 508 -0.84 15.42 -25.44
N LEU A 509 -1.42 14.24 -25.24
CA LEU A 509 -2.87 14.08 -25.01
C LEU A 509 -3.37 14.79 -23.74
N ASN A 510 -2.48 15.03 -22.77
CA ASN A 510 -2.81 15.70 -21.52
C ASN A 510 -2.21 17.11 -21.40
N GLY A 511 -1.56 17.62 -22.45
CA GLY A 511 -0.92 18.95 -22.44
C GLY A 511 0.25 19.07 -21.45
N ASP A 512 0.86 17.95 -21.03
CA ASP A 512 2.03 17.98 -20.15
C ASP A 512 3.28 18.24 -20.98
N LEU A 513 3.76 19.48 -20.93
CA LEU A 513 4.95 19.91 -21.67
C LEU A 513 6.26 19.73 -20.91
N SER A 514 6.27 19.06 -19.75
CA SER A 514 7.48 18.91 -18.92
C SER A 514 8.61 18.10 -19.57
N LEU A 515 8.34 17.39 -20.68
CA LEU A 515 9.36 16.73 -21.50
C LEU A 515 10.08 17.68 -22.47
N PHE A 516 9.55 18.89 -22.68
CA PHE A 516 10.12 19.86 -23.61
C PHE A 516 10.96 20.89 -22.85
N PRO A 517 12.02 21.42 -23.48
CA PRO A 517 12.76 22.54 -22.90
C PRO A 517 11.83 23.76 -22.76
N PRO A 518 11.89 24.51 -21.63
CA PRO A 518 11.05 25.68 -21.40
C PRO A 518 11.04 26.71 -22.52
N GLU A 519 12.15 26.83 -23.25
CA GLU A 519 12.34 27.72 -24.39
C GLU A 519 11.40 27.40 -25.56
N ALA A 520 10.94 26.15 -25.70
CA ALA A 520 10.05 25.73 -26.79
C ALA A 520 8.61 26.24 -26.64
N TYR A 521 8.19 26.65 -25.44
CA TYR A 521 6.82 27.07 -25.14
C TYR A 521 6.70 28.35 -24.32
N ARG A 522 7.82 29.02 -24.01
CA ARG A 522 7.81 30.41 -23.55
C ARG A 522 7.42 31.31 -24.72
N LEU A 523 6.23 31.90 -24.65
CA LEU A 523 5.90 33.03 -25.50
C LEU A 523 6.92 34.14 -25.24
N ASN A 524 7.60 34.60 -26.29
CA ASN A 524 8.47 35.76 -26.22
C ASN A 524 7.63 36.96 -25.76
N ASN A 525 7.68 37.28 -24.46
CA ASN A 525 7.15 38.54 -23.92
C ASN A 525 8.06 39.75 -24.29
N GLY A 526 8.92 39.60 -25.30
CA GLY A 526 9.72 40.69 -25.86
C GLY A 526 9.16 41.07 -27.23
N GLY A 527 8.21 42.00 -27.25
CA GLY A 527 7.64 42.50 -28.49
C GLY A 527 6.37 43.32 -28.34
N LYS A 528 6.37 44.34 -27.48
CA LYS A 528 5.69 45.62 -27.70
C LYS A 528 6.46 46.74 -27.01
#